data_AF-A0A3A4ULX2-F1
#
_entry.id   AF-A0A3A4ULX2-F1
#
_cell.length_a   1.000
_cell.length_b   1.000
_cell.length_c   1.000
_cell.angle_alpha   90.00
_cell.angle_beta   90.00
_cell.angle_gamma   90.00
#
_symmetry.space_group_name_H-M   'P 1'
#
loop_
_entity.id
_entity.type
_entity.pdbx_description
1 polymer ?
#
loop_
_entity_poly.entity_id
_entity_poly.type
_entity_poly.pdbx_seq_one_letter_code
_entity_poly.pdbx_strand_id
1 'polypeptide(L)'
;MKNTKHPIQDALTEIAEYQDITVLTSDIAESTKTGTLAKTHPSRFINTGASGPLSLLLAIGLSLRGKKPVVITYAATLEPRLVNLARKNNANITIIASHSGISTAQDGNALHATHDTAHLRAIPTLTLIEPADSTETRRAIIASASRKGINVIRLGKEIPEGITDKHPFLFGKANTIRLGKDCTLIASGNCLPLALRAEERLNRQGITCTVINNSTLSPIDTHTLLSALEETGCGVTIEEHNKHSGTGHALSARIKEPIEKVGLSSDTESGTRSEILGKHGITVEHIIASAKKAIARKCQHTSRDKKTSPHTAFRLQNGKTIHSLGELAATIATLDDATYTHHANNTRNDFAQWIHDVFGEKTLAQEVASAKNKLASASTIHRWLK
;
A
#
# COMPACT_ATOMS: atom_id res chain seq x y z
N MET A 1 20.96 14.95 6.91
CA MET A 1 20.97 13.90 7.95
C MET A 1 21.87 12.78 7.46
N LYS A 2 22.80 12.27 8.29
CA LYS A 2 23.67 11.16 7.90
C LYS A 2 22.82 9.88 7.73
N ASN A 3 23.06 9.12 6.67
CA ASN A 3 22.54 7.74 6.56
C ASN A 3 22.97 6.97 7.81
N THR A 4 22.01 6.38 8.50
CA THR A 4 22.27 5.55 9.67
C THR A 4 22.40 4.10 9.24
N LYS A 5 23.52 3.45 9.61
CA LYS A 5 23.70 2.00 9.42
C LYS A 5 22.94 1.19 10.48
N HIS A 6 22.56 1.82 11.60
CA HIS A 6 21.94 1.17 12.76
C HIS A 6 20.70 1.97 13.21
N PRO A 7 19.64 1.99 12.39
CA PRO A 7 18.50 2.91 12.60
C PRO A 7 17.75 2.66 13.92
N ILE A 8 17.72 1.41 14.40
CA ILE A 8 17.10 1.06 15.68
C ILE A 8 17.90 1.68 16.84
N GLN A 9 19.22 1.44 16.86
CA GLN A 9 20.10 1.98 17.90
C GLN A 9 20.04 3.50 17.95
N ASP A 10 20.15 4.15 16.79
CA ASP A 10 20.17 5.61 16.69
C ASP A 10 18.85 6.22 17.15
N ALA A 11 17.72 5.66 16.70
CA ALA A 11 16.40 6.12 17.12
C ALA A 11 16.20 5.99 18.63
N LEU A 12 16.53 4.84 19.21
CA LEU A 12 16.32 4.61 20.65
C LEU A 12 17.26 5.46 21.50
N THR A 13 18.50 5.66 21.08
CA THR A 13 19.47 6.51 21.78
C THR A 13 18.95 7.93 21.86
N GLU A 14 18.50 8.48 20.74
CA GLU A 14 17.89 9.80 20.66
C GLU A 14 16.61 9.91 21.50
N ILE A 15 15.68 8.95 21.39
CA ILE A 15 14.44 8.98 22.18
C ILE A 15 14.74 8.93 23.68
N ALA A 16 15.77 8.18 24.10
CA ALA A 16 16.14 8.07 25.51
C ALA A 16 16.68 9.37 26.14
N GLU A 17 17.10 10.35 25.32
CA GLU A 17 17.56 11.67 25.76
C GLU A 17 16.42 12.56 26.25
N TYR A 18 15.21 12.41 25.68
CA TYR A 18 14.06 13.27 26.00
C TYR A 18 12.80 12.50 26.44
N GLN A 19 12.81 11.17 26.43
CA GLN A 19 11.74 10.33 26.98
C GLN A 19 12.26 9.23 27.91
N ASP A 20 11.51 8.98 28.99
CA ASP A 20 11.74 7.84 29.89
C ASP A 20 11.18 6.54 29.29
N ILE A 21 11.80 6.06 28.20
CA ILE A 21 11.47 4.77 27.60
C ILE A 21 12.12 3.63 28.38
N THR A 22 11.44 2.48 28.43
CA THR A 22 12.00 1.23 28.95
C THR A 22 12.11 0.23 27.81
N VAL A 23 13.33 -0.21 27.49
CA VAL A 23 13.57 -1.17 26.41
C VAL A 23 13.53 -2.59 26.96
N LEU A 24 12.70 -3.44 26.38
CA LEU A 24 12.65 -4.88 26.65
C LEU A 24 13.13 -5.63 25.40
N THR A 25 14.14 -6.47 25.53
CA THR A 25 14.69 -7.26 24.43
C THR A 25 14.55 -8.75 24.69
N SER A 26 14.21 -9.51 23.65
CA SER A 26 14.13 -10.98 23.71
C SER A 26 15.45 -11.62 23.23
N ASP A 27 16.56 -11.30 23.89
CA ASP A 27 17.92 -11.77 23.57
C ASP A 27 18.43 -11.47 22.14
N ILE A 28 18.00 -10.35 21.55
CA ILE A 28 18.44 -9.89 20.23
C ILE A 28 19.13 -8.53 20.23
N ALA A 29 19.68 -8.14 21.38
CA ALA A 29 20.33 -6.83 21.52
C ALA A 29 21.57 -6.69 20.63
N GLU A 30 22.31 -7.77 20.41
CA GLU A 30 23.51 -7.77 19.56
C GLU A 30 23.17 -7.64 18.07
N SER A 31 22.16 -8.38 17.59
CA SER A 31 21.73 -8.35 16.19
C SER A 31 21.05 -7.03 15.84
N THR A 32 20.31 -6.43 16.78
CA THR A 32 19.66 -5.12 16.62
C THR A 32 20.54 -3.92 16.99
N LYS A 33 21.79 -4.19 17.44
CA LYS A 33 22.78 -3.18 17.87
C LYS A 33 22.31 -2.28 19.02
N THR A 34 21.36 -2.75 19.83
CA THR A 34 20.81 -1.97 20.95
C THR A 34 21.58 -2.11 22.26
N GLY A 35 22.66 -2.89 22.28
CA GLY A 35 23.53 -3.07 23.45
C GLY A 35 24.18 -1.78 23.98
N THR A 36 24.34 -0.74 23.16
CA THR A 36 24.79 0.59 23.61
C THR A 36 23.85 1.16 24.67
N LEU A 37 22.55 0.97 24.50
CA LEU A 37 21.53 1.48 25.41
C LEU A 37 21.53 0.74 26.75
N ALA A 38 21.87 -0.55 26.75
CA ALA A 38 22.09 -1.31 27.97
C ALA A 38 23.27 -0.75 28.79
N LYS A 39 24.30 -0.21 28.13
CA LYS A 39 25.47 0.39 28.79
C LYS A 39 25.18 1.81 29.29
N THR A 40 24.50 2.64 28.50
CA THR A 40 24.24 4.05 28.85
C THR A 40 23.04 4.23 29.77
N HIS A 41 22.06 3.32 29.69
CA HIS A 41 20.81 3.38 30.46
C HIS A 41 20.42 2.00 31.05
N PRO A 42 21.29 1.39 31.88
CA PRO A 42 21.09 0.02 32.37
C PRO A 42 19.78 -0.18 33.14
N SER A 43 19.34 0.80 33.92
CA SER A 43 18.07 0.74 34.68
C SER A 43 16.82 0.77 33.79
N ARG A 44 16.98 1.12 32.50
CA ARG A 44 15.91 1.23 31.52
C ARG A 44 15.98 0.12 30.45
N PHE A 45 16.86 -0.86 30.62
CA PHE A 45 17.08 -1.92 29.65
C PHE A 45 16.93 -3.31 30.30
N ILE A 46 15.96 -4.09 29.83
CA ILE A 46 15.61 -5.39 30.40
C ILE A 46 15.76 -6.45 29.30
N ASN A 47 16.66 -7.40 29.49
CA ASN A 47 16.71 -8.61 28.67
C ASN A 47 15.83 -9.69 29.32
N THR A 48 14.84 -10.19 28.59
CA THR A 48 13.91 -11.22 29.09
C THR A 48 14.28 -12.63 28.60
N GLY A 49 15.52 -12.83 28.13
CA GLY A 49 15.95 -14.05 27.46
C GLY A 49 15.24 -14.25 26.13
N ALA A 50 15.32 -15.46 25.57
CA ALA A 50 14.73 -15.81 24.27
C ALA A 50 13.20 -15.98 24.29
N SER A 51 12.47 -15.05 24.93
CA SER A 51 11.00 -15.09 25.06
C SER A 51 10.34 -13.76 24.69
N GLY A 52 9.84 -13.69 23.46
CA GLY A 52 8.98 -12.59 22.96
C GLY A 52 7.69 -12.41 23.77
N PRO A 53 6.94 -13.49 24.09
CA PRO A 53 5.74 -13.40 24.91
C PRO A 53 5.97 -12.78 26.29
N LEU A 54 7.08 -13.14 26.96
CA LEU A 54 7.42 -12.57 28.26
C LEU A 54 7.74 -11.07 28.15
N SER A 55 8.54 -10.67 27.16
CA SER A 55 8.81 -9.26 26.85
C SER A 55 7.51 -8.46 26.69
N LEU A 56 6.54 -8.99 25.94
CA LEU A 56 5.29 -8.29 25.69
C LEU A 56 4.38 -8.23 26.92
N LEU A 57 4.28 -9.31 27.71
CA LEU A 57 3.51 -9.31 28.97
C LEU A 57 4.06 -8.30 29.99
N LEU A 58 5.39 -8.26 30.16
CA LEU A 58 6.04 -7.27 31.03
C LEU A 58 5.80 -5.85 30.51
N ALA A 59 5.90 -5.62 29.19
CA ALA A 59 5.61 -4.33 28.59
C ALA A 59 4.17 -3.88 28.87
N ILE A 60 3.18 -4.78 28.80
CA ILE A 60 1.78 -4.44 29.16
C ILE A 60 1.71 -3.95 30.60
N GLY A 61 2.27 -4.69 31.56
CA GLY A 61 2.28 -4.29 32.97
C GLY A 61 2.98 -2.94 33.21
N LEU A 62 4.15 -2.74 32.61
CA LEU A 62 4.89 -1.47 32.68
C LEU A 62 4.09 -0.30 32.11
N SER A 63 3.44 -0.51 30.96
CA SER A 63 2.62 0.51 30.31
C SER A 63 1.44 0.95 31.18
N LEU A 64 0.78 0.00 31.83
CA LEU A 64 -0.31 0.26 32.78
C LEU A 64 0.14 1.01 34.04
N ARG A 65 1.44 1.02 34.33
CA ARG A 65 2.06 1.81 35.40
C ARG A 65 2.67 3.12 34.90
N GLY A 66 2.31 3.55 33.69
CA GLY A 66 2.71 4.84 33.12
C GLY A 66 4.09 4.85 32.46
N LYS A 67 4.78 3.71 32.35
CA LYS A 67 6.03 3.61 31.57
C LYS A 67 5.74 3.57 30.07
N LYS A 68 6.76 3.88 29.27
CA LYS A 68 6.72 3.81 27.80
C LYS A 68 7.62 2.67 27.31
N PRO A 69 7.13 1.43 27.34
CA PRO A 69 7.93 0.29 26.92
C PRO A 69 8.15 0.28 25.40
N VAL A 70 9.38 -0.05 25.01
CA VAL A 70 9.76 -0.44 23.66
C VAL A 70 10.18 -1.90 23.69
N VAL A 71 9.43 -2.77 23.04
CA VAL A 71 9.75 -4.20 22.94
C VAL A 71 10.53 -4.45 21.65
N ILE A 72 11.62 -5.20 21.72
CA ILE A 72 12.42 -5.62 20.56
C ILE A 72 12.46 -7.14 20.55
N THR A 73 11.83 -7.74 19.54
CA THR A 73 11.69 -9.20 19.46
C THR A 73 11.71 -9.68 18.01
N TYR A 74 11.75 -11.00 17.80
CA TYR A 74 11.61 -11.58 16.46
C TYR A 74 10.15 -11.45 16.00
N ALA A 75 9.94 -11.09 14.73
CA ALA A 75 8.59 -11.05 14.16
C ALA A 75 7.87 -12.41 14.25
N ALA A 76 8.61 -13.51 14.18
CA ALA A 76 8.07 -14.87 14.29
C ALA A 76 7.59 -15.23 15.72
N THR A 77 8.12 -14.58 16.76
CA THR A 77 7.74 -14.85 18.16
C THR A 77 6.76 -13.81 18.72
N LEU A 78 6.40 -12.82 17.91
CA LEU A 78 5.39 -11.82 18.27
C LEU A 78 4.00 -12.43 18.25
N GLU A 79 3.43 -12.65 19.44
CA GLU A 79 2.14 -13.32 19.57
C GLU A 79 0.96 -12.32 19.40
N PRO A 80 0.06 -12.52 18.41
CA PRO A 80 -1.02 -11.57 18.11
C PRO A 80 -2.10 -11.43 19.21
N ARG A 81 -2.40 -12.49 19.97
CA ARG A 81 -3.36 -12.40 21.10
C ARG A 81 -2.85 -11.50 22.22
N LEU A 82 -1.54 -11.48 22.50
CA LEU A 82 -0.89 -10.61 23.47
C LEU A 82 -0.86 -9.17 22.96
N VAL A 83 -0.66 -8.96 21.66
CA VAL A 83 -0.82 -7.63 21.03
C VAL A 83 -2.26 -7.14 21.21
N ASN A 84 -3.26 -8.01 20.98
CA ASN A 84 -4.66 -7.66 21.20
C ASN A 84 -4.99 -7.47 22.69
N LEU A 85 -4.37 -8.22 23.60
CA LEU A 85 -4.48 -8.04 25.05
C LEU A 85 -3.94 -6.67 25.46
N ALA A 86 -2.77 -6.29 24.96
CA ALA A 86 -2.18 -4.97 25.18
C ALA A 86 -3.15 -3.86 24.75
N ARG A 87 -3.69 -3.98 23.53
CA ARG A 87 -4.69 -3.05 23.00
C ARG A 87 -5.96 -3.00 23.86
N LYS A 88 -6.52 -4.15 24.27
CA LYS A 88 -7.72 -4.22 25.12
C LYS A 88 -7.53 -3.53 26.47
N ASN A 89 -6.30 -3.52 26.99
CA ASN A 89 -5.94 -2.84 28.22
C ASN A 89 -5.53 -1.37 28.00
N ASN A 90 -5.71 -0.82 26.79
CA ASN A 90 -5.29 0.54 26.42
C ASN A 90 -3.79 0.80 26.69
N ALA A 91 -2.96 -0.25 26.58
CA ALA A 91 -1.53 -0.09 26.73
C ALA A 91 -0.96 0.79 25.60
N ASN A 92 0.12 1.48 25.95
CA ASN A 92 0.93 2.29 25.06
C ASN A 92 2.31 1.64 24.91
N ILE A 93 2.53 0.93 23.80
CA ILE A 93 3.72 0.10 23.58
C ILE A 93 4.19 0.28 22.14
N THR A 94 5.49 0.52 21.97
CA THR A 94 6.15 0.39 20.65
C THR A 94 6.82 -0.97 20.57
N ILE A 95 6.58 -1.71 19.50
CA ILE A 95 7.09 -3.06 19.27
C ILE A 95 7.91 -3.03 17.99
N ILE A 96 9.19 -3.39 18.08
CA ILE A 96 10.10 -3.55 16.96
C ILE A 96 10.22 -5.06 16.71
N ALA A 97 9.49 -5.52 15.69
CA ALA A 97 9.43 -6.90 15.25
C ALA A 97 10.48 -7.13 14.14
N SER A 98 11.69 -7.51 14.57
CA SER A 98 12.85 -7.68 13.68
C SER A 98 12.86 -9.05 12.99
N HIS A 99 13.71 -9.20 11.98
CA HIS A 99 13.88 -10.44 11.20
C HIS A 99 12.57 -10.94 10.57
N SER A 100 11.75 -10.03 10.06
CA SER A 100 10.50 -10.37 9.40
C SER A 100 10.71 -11.06 8.04
N GLY A 101 9.62 -11.63 7.51
CA GLY A 101 9.65 -12.33 6.24
C GLY A 101 10.52 -13.58 6.33
N ILE A 102 11.48 -13.69 5.43
CA ILE A 102 12.45 -14.79 5.34
C ILE A 102 13.86 -14.30 5.70
N SER A 103 13.96 -13.24 6.51
CA SER A 103 15.25 -12.68 6.93
C SER A 103 16.11 -13.65 7.76
N THR A 104 15.50 -14.67 8.37
CA THR A 104 16.17 -15.77 9.08
C THR A 104 16.31 -17.03 8.21
N ALA A 105 16.37 -16.89 6.87
CA ALA A 105 16.46 -17.99 5.90
C ALA A 105 17.46 -19.10 6.29
N GLN A 106 18.61 -18.72 6.85
CA GLN A 106 19.67 -19.63 7.25
C GLN A 106 19.44 -20.30 8.62
N ASP A 107 18.62 -19.69 9.47
CA ASP A 107 18.33 -20.16 10.83
C ASP A 107 17.15 -21.16 10.85
N GLY A 108 16.46 -21.31 9.72
CA GLY A 108 15.39 -22.28 9.51
C GLY A 108 13.99 -21.66 9.39
N ASN A 109 13.11 -22.38 8.71
CA ASN A 109 11.77 -21.89 8.36
C ASN A 109 10.85 -21.62 9.57
N ALA A 110 11.12 -22.24 10.73
CA ALA A 110 10.39 -22.00 11.98
C ALA A 110 10.47 -20.54 12.46
N LEU A 111 11.48 -19.79 12.04
CA LEU A 111 11.67 -18.38 12.38
C LEU A 111 11.19 -17.42 11.28
N HIS A 112 10.60 -17.93 10.19
CA HIS A 112 10.08 -17.07 9.13
C HIS A 112 8.74 -16.43 9.52
N ALA A 113 8.69 -15.11 9.51
CA ALA A 113 7.48 -14.34 9.77
C ALA A 113 6.76 -14.01 8.44
N THR A 114 6.08 -15.01 7.87
CA THR A 114 5.46 -14.92 6.53
C THR A 114 3.97 -14.63 6.56
N HIS A 115 3.33 -14.69 7.73
CA HIS A 115 1.89 -14.47 7.95
C HIS A 115 1.59 -13.44 9.07
N ASP A 116 2.64 -12.88 9.68
CA ASP A 116 2.57 -11.93 10.81
C ASP A 116 1.69 -10.72 10.50
N THR A 117 1.85 -10.15 9.31
CA THR A 117 1.06 -8.99 8.86
C THR A 117 -0.42 -9.32 8.80
N ALA A 118 -0.82 -10.50 8.34
CA ALA A 118 -2.22 -10.90 8.28
C ALA A 118 -2.86 -10.94 9.67
N HIS A 119 -2.18 -11.55 10.65
CA HIS A 119 -2.68 -11.63 12.02
C HIS A 119 -2.75 -10.26 12.70
N LEU A 120 -1.70 -9.46 12.55
CA LEU A 120 -1.62 -8.15 13.21
C LEU A 120 -2.63 -7.16 12.62
N ARG A 121 -2.84 -7.15 11.30
CA ARG A 121 -3.84 -6.29 10.66
C ARG A 121 -5.27 -6.58 11.08
N ALA A 122 -5.57 -7.81 11.51
CA ALA A 122 -6.89 -8.16 12.03
C ALA A 122 -7.18 -7.53 13.40
N ILE A 123 -6.15 -7.04 14.11
CA ILE A 123 -6.30 -6.39 15.41
C ILE A 123 -6.75 -4.93 15.17
N PRO A 124 -7.94 -4.51 15.63
CA PRO A 124 -8.42 -3.15 15.43
C PRO A 124 -7.49 -2.12 16.06
N THR A 125 -7.48 -0.89 15.54
CA THR A 125 -6.74 0.27 16.09
C THR A 125 -5.21 0.08 16.23
N LEU A 126 -4.64 -1.05 15.77
CA LEU A 126 -3.21 -1.28 15.70
C LEU A 126 -2.58 -0.43 14.60
N THR A 127 -1.43 0.19 14.90
CA THR A 127 -0.58 0.80 13.88
C THR A 127 0.51 -0.21 13.49
N LEU A 128 0.47 -0.74 12.26
CA LEU A 128 1.48 -1.66 11.73
C LEU A 128 2.25 -0.97 10.61
N ILE A 129 3.58 -0.93 10.75
CA ILE A 129 4.49 -0.17 9.91
C ILE A 129 5.57 -1.12 9.41
N GLU A 130 5.94 -1.00 8.14
CA GLU A 130 7.04 -1.72 7.52
C GLU A 130 7.89 -0.72 6.71
N PRO A 131 8.82 -0.02 7.35
CA PRO A 131 9.64 0.99 6.70
C PRO A 131 10.61 0.35 5.70
N ALA A 132 10.87 1.04 4.60
CA ALA A 132 11.60 0.49 3.45
C ALA A 132 13.13 0.59 3.55
N ASP A 133 13.64 1.50 4.37
CA ASP A 133 15.07 1.73 4.54
C ASP A 133 15.40 2.29 5.93
N SER A 134 16.68 2.55 6.18
CA SER A 134 17.19 2.99 7.47
C SER A 134 16.67 4.36 7.87
N THR A 135 16.55 5.29 6.92
CA THR A 135 16.02 6.63 7.16
C THR A 135 14.54 6.57 7.56
N GLU A 136 13.70 5.82 6.85
CA GLU A 136 12.29 5.64 7.21
C GLU A 136 12.15 4.88 8.53
N THR A 137 13.00 3.89 8.79
CA THR A 137 13.01 3.12 10.05
C THR A 137 13.24 4.04 11.25
N ARG A 138 14.29 4.87 11.22
CA ARG A 138 14.57 5.81 12.31
C ARG A 138 13.40 6.75 12.54
N ARG A 139 12.84 7.33 11.46
CA ARG A 139 11.67 8.22 11.53
C ARG A 139 10.44 7.52 12.10
N ALA A 140 10.17 6.28 11.69
CA ALA A 140 9.04 5.49 12.16
C ALA A 140 9.15 5.14 13.65
N ILE A 141 10.34 4.80 14.16
CA ILE A 141 10.56 4.50 15.58
C ILE A 141 10.34 5.77 16.43
N ILE A 142 10.94 6.90 16.04
CA ILE A 142 10.77 8.18 16.75
C ILE A 142 9.31 8.62 16.78
N ALA A 143 8.64 8.54 15.63
CA ALA A 143 7.22 8.88 15.53
C ALA A 143 6.35 7.94 16.39
N SER A 144 6.68 6.64 16.44
CA SER A 144 5.93 5.64 17.20
C SER A 144 6.07 5.83 18.71
N ALA A 145 7.26 6.17 19.20
CA ALA A 145 7.47 6.45 20.62
C ALA A 145 6.65 7.65 21.14
N SER A 146 6.29 8.57 20.24
CA SER A 146 5.47 9.75 20.55
C SER A 146 3.97 9.51 20.36
N ARG A 147 3.57 8.39 19.76
CA ARG A 147 2.18 8.05 19.44
C ARG A 147 1.59 7.12 20.49
N LYS A 148 0.42 7.47 21.02
CA LYS A 148 -0.32 6.59 21.94
C LYS A 148 -0.85 5.33 21.24
N GLY A 149 -0.87 4.23 21.97
CA GLY A 149 -1.48 2.96 21.56
C GLY A 149 -0.42 1.92 21.24
N ILE A 150 -0.80 0.92 20.44
CA ILE A 150 0.12 -0.15 20.04
C ILE A 150 0.66 0.17 18.64
N ASN A 151 1.98 0.34 18.55
CA ASN A 151 2.69 0.59 17.31
C ASN A 151 3.64 -0.59 17.05
N VAL A 152 3.48 -1.31 15.95
CA VAL A 152 4.35 -2.42 15.54
C VAL A 152 5.14 -2.01 14.32
N ILE A 153 6.45 -2.15 14.39
CA ILE A 153 7.40 -1.84 13.32
C ILE A 153 8.02 -3.16 12.89
N ARG A 154 7.60 -3.65 11.73
CA ARG A 154 8.08 -4.87 11.07
C ARG A 154 9.36 -4.54 10.31
N LEU A 155 10.46 -5.25 10.60
CA LEU A 155 11.76 -5.01 9.98
C LEU A 155 12.41 -6.33 9.55
N GLY A 156 13.01 -6.34 8.37
CA GLY A 156 13.95 -7.40 8.00
C GLY A 156 15.23 -7.34 8.82
N LYS A 157 16.05 -8.40 8.77
CA LYS A 157 17.37 -8.43 9.42
C LYS A 157 18.31 -7.39 8.81
N GLU A 158 18.33 -7.34 7.49
CA GLU A 158 19.05 -6.31 6.75
C GLU A 158 18.09 -5.20 6.35
N ILE A 159 18.52 -3.96 6.56
CA ILE A 159 17.73 -2.75 6.30
C ILE A 159 18.42 -1.97 5.18
N PRO A 160 17.76 -1.74 4.03
CA PRO A 160 18.30 -0.91 2.94
C PRO A 160 18.64 0.51 3.40
N GLU A 161 19.39 1.26 2.59
CA GLU A 161 19.77 2.64 2.90
C GLU A 161 19.49 3.59 1.71
N GLY A 162 19.19 4.85 2.01
CA GLY A 162 19.24 5.97 1.05
C GLY A 162 18.09 6.05 0.04
N ILE A 163 16.97 5.37 0.27
CA ILE A 163 15.83 5.35 -0.66
C ILE A 163 14.83 6.45 -0.31
N THR A 164 14.56 6.66 0.98
CA THR A 164 13.49 7.53 1.48
C THR A 164 14.00 8.86 2.05
N ASP A 165 15.27 9.21 1.84
CA ASP A 165 15.90 10.40 2.43
C ASP A 165 15.10 11.68 2.19
N LYS A 166 14.53 11.80 0.98
CA LYS A 166 13.73 12.94 0.52
C LYS A 166 12.23 12.82 0.82
N HIS A 167 11.77 11.69 1.35
CA HIS A 167 10.35 11.39 1.56
C HIS A 167 10.02 11.38 3.06
N PRO A 168 9.05 12.18 3.53
CA PRO A 168 8.68 12.18 4.95
C PRO A 168 8.03 10.84 5.36
N PHE A 169 8.17 10.46 6.63
CA PHE A 169 7.35 9.39 7.19
C PHE A 169 6.13 9.99 7.87
N LEU A 170 4.94 9.56 7.46
CA LEU A 170 3.66 9.94 8.06
C LEU A 170 2.80 8.70 8.25
N PHE A 171 2.25 8.54 9.46
CA PHE A 171 1.40 7.39 9.76
C PHE A 171 0.20 7.30 8.81
N GLY A 172 -0.04 6.11 8.26
CA GLY A 172 -1.19 5.87 7.39
C GLY A 172 -1.10 6.58 6.05
N LYS A 173 0.09 7.05 5.66
CA LYS A 173 0.34 7.68 4.36
C LYS A 173 1.46 6.97 3.61
N ALA A 174 1.15 6.58 2.37
CA ALA A 174 2.12 5.99 1.46
C ALA A 174 2.90 7.09 0.72
N ASN A 175 4.15 6.80 0.37
CA ASN A 175 5.00 7.72 -0.41
C ASN A 175 5.11 7.27 -1.85
N THR A 176 4.77 8.14 -2.80
CA THR A 176 5.09 7.93 -4.22
C THR A 176 6.56 8.29 -4.46
N ILE A 177 7.37 7.28 -4.79
CA ILE A 177 8.82 7.41 -4.99
C ILE A 177 9.15 7.77 -6.45
N ARG A 178 8.41 7.18 -7.39
CA ARG A 178 8.50 7.48 -8.83
C ARG A 178 7.11 7.59 -9.42
N LEU A 179 6.95 8.43 -10.43
CA LEU A 179 5.71 8.57 -11.21
C LEU A 179 5.89 7.89 -12.57
N GLY A 180 4.84 7.21 -13.02
CA GLY A 180 4.75 6.62 -14.35
C GLY A 180 3.27 6.45 -14.74
N LYS A 181 3.02 6.00 -15.97
CA LYS A 181 1.64 5.89 -16.51
C LYS A 181 1.20 4.46 -16.79
N ASP A 182 2.15 3.52 -16.89
CA ASP A 182 1.88 2.21 -17.46
C ASP A 182 1.53 1.16 -16.38
N CYS A 183 1.99 1.28 -15.14
CA CYS A 183 1.64 0.36 -14.07
C CYS A 183 1.98 0.96 -12.71
N THR A 184 1.22 0.63 -11.66
CA THR A 184 1.60 0.97 -10.28
C THR A 184 2.25 -0.22 -9.57
N LEU A 185 3.50 -0.06 -9.13
CA LEU A 185 4.23 -1.00 -8.27
C LEU A 185 4.11 -0.55 -6.82
N ILE A 186 3.45 -1.36 -5.99
CA ILE A 186 3.23 -1.09 -4.56
C ILE A 186 4.12 -2.05 -3.76
N ALA A 187 5.08 -1.50 -3.02
CA ALA A 187 6.00 -2.28 -2.20
C ALA A 187 6.12 -1.69 -0.79
N SER A 188 6.58 -2.50 0.15
CA SER A 188 6.94 -2.09 1.51
C SER A 188 8.22 -2.81 1.93
N GLY A 189 8.88 -2.31 2.97
CA GLY A 189 10.06 -2.95 3.54
C GLY A 189 11.14 -3.27 2.50
N ASN A 190 11.70 -4.47 2.63
CA ASN A 190 12.80 -4.96 1.80
C ASN A 190 12.43 -5.28 0.35
N CYS A 191 11.16 -5.11 -0.03
CA CYS A 191 10.69 -5.25 -1.41
C CYS A 191 10.79 -3.96 -2.22
N LEU A 192 10.86 -2.78 -1.59
CA LEU A 192 10.97 -1.51 -2.31
C LEU A 192 12.22 -1.42 -3.22
N PRO A 193 13.43 -1.87 -2.80
CA PRO A 193 14.58 -1.92 -3.70
C PRO A 193 14.36 -2.77 -4.95
N LEU A 194 13.62 -3.88 -4.83
CA LEU A 194 13.31 -4.76 -5.97
C LEU A 194 12.35 -4.07 -6.93
N ALA A 195 11.33 -3.37 -6.41
CA ALA A 195 10.39 -2.59 -7.21
C ALA A 195 11.10 -1.48 -8.00
N LEU A 196 12.02 -0.74 -7.37
CA LEU A 196 12.79 0.33 -8.03
C LEU A 196 13.71 -0.21 -9.13
N ARG A 197 14.34 -1.37 -8.93
CA ARG A 197 15.16 -2.03 -9.97
C ARG A 197 14.30 -2.56 -11.13
N ALA A 198 13.11 -3.07 -10.83
CA ALA A 198 12.16 -3.52 -11.85
C ALA A 198 11.65 -2.36 -12.70
N GLU A 199 11.27 -1.24 -12.05
CA GLU A 199 10.86 -0.02 -12.76
C GLU A 199 12.00 0.50 -13.63
N GLU A 200 13.23 0.54 -13.15
CA GLU A 200 14.37 1.02 -13.96
C GLU A 200 14.56 0.18 -15.23
N ARG A 201 14.42 -1.15 -15.13
CA ARG A 201 14.52 -2.05 -16.29
C ARG A 201 13.32 -1.97 -17.22
N LEU A 202 12.12 -1.71 -16.70
CA LEU A 202 10.92 -1.46 -17.50
C LEU A 202 11.03 -0.12 -18.24
N ASN A 203 11.55 0.91 -17.59
CA ASN A 203 11.71 2.24 -18.17
C ASN A 203 12.67 2.21 -19.37
N ARG A 204 13.76 1.42 -19.30
CA ARG A 204 14.64 1.16 -20.45
C ARG A 204 13.95 0.46 -21.63
N GLN A 205 12.78 -0.15 -21.41
CA GLN A 205 11.93 -0.77 -22.42
C GLN A 205 10.75 0.13 -22.83
N GLY A 206 10.72 1.39 -22.38
CA GLY A 206 9.65 2.34 -22.66
C GLY A 206 8.39 2.17 -21.80
N ILE A 207 8.43 1.34 -20.76
CA ILE A 207 7.32 1.14 -19.81
C ILE A 207 7.65 1.90 -18.52
N THR A 208 6.85 2.91 -18.20
CA THR A 208 7.04 3.76 -17.01
C THR A 208 6.09 3.35 -15.90
N CYS A 209 6.60 3.13 -14.69
CA CYS A 209 5.76 2.71 -13.56
C CYS A 209 5.75 3.74 -12.44
N THR A 210 4.57 3.95 -11.85
CA THR A 210 4.47 4.59 -10.55
C THR A 210 4.99 3.61 -9.50
N VAL A 211 5.92 4.03 -8.64
CA VAL A 211 6.46 3.18 -7.56
C VAL A 211 6.06 3.80 -6.22
N ILE A 212 5.33 3.05 -5.42
CA ILE A 212 4.82 3.49 -4.12
C ILE A 212 5.46 2.66 -3.01
N ASN A 213 5.99 3.37 -2.01
CA ASN A 213 6.34 2.81 -0.71
C ASN A 213 5.13 2.88 0.23
N ASN A 214 4.48 1.74 0.46
CA ASN A 214 3.37 1.58 1.39
C ASN A 214 3.88 1.20 2.80
N SER A 215 4.56 2.13 3.47
CA SER A 215 5.20 1.82 4.76
C SER A 215 4.24 1.66 5.93
N THR A 216 2.96 2.06 5.82
CA THR A 216 1.93 1.73 6.83
C THR A 216 0.99 0.64 6.31
N LEU A 217 1.07 -0.55 6.91
CA LEU A 217 0.25 -1.71 6.55
C LEU A 217 -1.11 -1.72 7.26
N SER A 218 -1.20 -1.04 8.41
CA SER A 218 -2.45 -0.79 9.14
C SER A 218 -2.38 0.53 9.92
N PRO A 219 -3.31 1.49 9.74
CA PRO A 219 -4.29 1.53 8.65
C PRO A 219 -3.60 1.72 7.29
N ILE A 220 -4.07 1.00 6.28
CA ILE A 220 -3.55 1.13 4.91
C ILE A 220 -4.05 2.43 4.25
N ASP A 221 -3.17 3.14 3.54
CA ASP A 221 -3.51 4.40 2.84
C ASP A 221 -4.32 4.14 1.56
N THR A 222 -5.58 3.76 1.76
CA THR A 222 -6.47 3.35 0.66
C THR A 222 -6.59 4.46 -0.40
N HIS A 223 -6.65 5.73 0.01
CA HIS A 223 -6.79 6.84 -0.92
C HIS A 223 -5.64 6.90 -1.94
N THR A 224 -4.39 6.96 -1.46
CA THR A 224 -3.21 7.08 -2.33
C THR A 224 -3.04 5.85 -3.22
N LEU A 225 -3.26 4.65 -2.66
CA LEU A 225 -3.08 3.40 -3.39
C LEU A 225 -4.14 3.21 -4.47
N LEU A 226 -5.41 3.49 -4.17
CA LEU A 226 -6.49 3.40 -5.15
C LEU A 226 -6.32 4.45 -6.27
N SER A 227 -6.02 5.71 -5.93
CA SER A 227 -5.79 6.77 -6.93
C SER A 227 -4.71 6.39 -7.94
N ALA A 228 -3.56 5.89 -7.45
CA ALA A 228 -2.48 5.47 -8.34
C ALA A 228 -2.85 4.26 -9.22
N LEU A 229 -3.56 3.28 -8.65
CA LEU A 229 -4.05 2.13 -9.41
C LEU A 229 -5.04 2.57 -10.50
N GLU A 230 -6.00 3.44 -10.18
CA GLU A 230 -6.95 4.03 -11.12
C GLU A 230 -6.24 4.83 -12.22
N GLU A 231 -5.28 5.68 -11.87
CA GLU A 231 -4.51 6.51 -12.82
C GLU A 231 -3.71 5.67 -13.82
N THR A 232 -3.08 4.59 -13.34
CA THR A 232 -2.30 3.68 -14.19
C THR A 232 -3.14 2.58 -14.84
N GLY A 233 -4.34 2.30 -14.32
CA GLY A 233 -5.25 1.24 -14.77
C GLY A 233 -4.86 -0.20 -14.40
N CYS A 234 -3.73 -0.44 -13.72
CA CYS A 234 -3.33 -1.75 -13.20
C CYS A 234 -2.20 -1.64 -12.18
N GLY A 235 -1.90 -2.72 -11.45
CA GLY A 235 -0.74 -2.71 -10.56
C GLY A 235 -0.16 -4.07 -10.20
N VAL A 236 0.93 -4.00 -9.43
CA VAL A 236 1.60 -5.14 -8.82
C VAL A 236 1.88 -4.82 -7.36
N THR A 237 1.41 -5.66 -6.44
CA THR A 237 1.88 -5.61 -5.05
C THR A 237 3.08 -6.52 -4.86
N ILE A 238 4.09 -6.05 -4.12
CA ILE A 238 5.36 -6.74 -3.94
C ILE A 238 5.65 -6.78 -2.45
N GLU A 239 5.56 -7.96 -1.85
CA GLU A 239 5.68 -8.14 -0.40
C GLU A 239 6.46 -9.40 -0.01
N GLU A 240 7.34 -9.29 0.99
CA GLU A 240 8.00 -10.43 1.62
C GLU A 240 7.09 -11.00 2.73
N HIS A 241 5.91 -11.44 2.29
CA HIS A 241 4.81 -11.97 3.08
C HIS A 241 3.95 -12.88 2.19
N ASN A 242 3.10 -13.70 2.79
CA ASN A 242 2.15 -14.52 2.06
C ASN A 242 1.20 -13.63 1.23
N LYS A 243 1.23 -13.82 -0.09
CA LYS A 243 0.45 -13.01 -1.05
C LYS A 243 -1.07 -13.22 -0.95
N HIS A 244 -1.50 -14.30 -0.28
CA HIS A 244 -2.91 -14.63 -0.09
C HIS A 244 -3.55 -13.91 1.10
N SER A 245 -2.77 -13.26 1.95
CA SER A 245 -3.26 -12.58 3.17
C SER A 245 -2.62 -11.21 3.43
N GLY A 246 -1.71 -10.79 2.56
CA GLY A 246 -0.97 -9.54 2.68
C GLY A 246 -1.64 -8.29 2.08
N THR A 247 -0.83 -7.32 1.70
CA THR A 247 -1.28 -6.03 1.15
C THR A 247 -2.06 -6.19 -0.15
N GLY A 248 -1.58 -7.05 -1.06
CA GLY A 248 -2.29 -7.31 -2.31
C GLY A 248 -3.68 -7.89 -2.08
N HIS A 249 -3.84 -8.79 -1.11
CA HIS A 249 -5.13 -9.32 -0.71
C HIS A 249 -6.05 -8.22 -0.16
N ALA A 250 -5.55 -7.39 0.76
CA ALA A 250 -6.35 -6.34 1.37
C ALA A 250 -6.85 -5.27 0.39
N LEU A 251 -6.08 -5.00 -0.68
CA LEU A 251 -6.48 -4.08 -1.75
C LEU A 251 -7.47 -4.71 -2.72
N SER A 252 -7.37 -6.03 -2.96
CA SER A 252 -8.17 -6.72 -3.99
C SER A 252 -9.68 -6.57 -3.82
N ALA A 253 -10.17 -6.41 -2.58
CA ALA A 253 -11.60 -6.22 -2.31
C ALA A 253 -12.09 -4.78 -2.61
N ARG A 254 -11.19 -3.84 -2.94
CA ARG A 254 -11.46 -2.40 -3.04
C ARG A 254 -11.13 -1.79 -4.40
N ILE A 255 -10.55 -2.56 -5.32
CA ILE A 255 -10.09 -2.11 -6.63
C ILE A 255 -10.85 -2.83 -7.75
N LYS A 256 -10.97 -2.19 -8.91
CA LYS A 256 -11.45 -2.85 -10.14
C LYS A 256 -10.31 -3.21 -11.08
N GLU A 257 -9.21 -2.49 -10.96
CA GLU A 257 -8.02 -2.58 -11.79
C GLU A 257 -7.33 -3.93 -11.56
N PRO A 258 -6.80 -4.56 -12.61
CA PRO A 258 -6.02 -5.78 -12.47
C PRO A 258 -4.83 -5.55 -11.54
N ILE A 259 -4.72 -6.37 -10.49
CA ILE A 259 -3.57 -6.41 -9.61
C ILE A 259 -2.92 -7.79 -9.64
N GLU A 260 -1.63 -7.82 -9.95
CA GLU A 260 -0.80 -9.01 -9.75
C GLU A 260 -0.15 -8.96 -8.36
N LYS A 261 0.04 -10.13 -7.75
CA LYS A 261 0.59 -10.23 -6.39
C LYS A 261 1.88 -11.01 -6.40
N VAL A 262 2.99 -10.31 -6.20
CA VAL A 262 4.32 -10.87 -5.98
C VAL A 262 4.55 -10.98 -4.48
N GLY A 263 4.70 -12.21 -4.01
CA GLY A 263 4.92 -12.53 -2.61
C GLY A 263 4.95 -14.03 -2.41
N LEU A 264 5.14 -14.46 -1.16
CA LEU A 264 5.28 -15.86 -0.82
C LEU A 264 3.97 -16.60 -1.13
N SER A 265 4.07 -17.74 -1.80
CA SER A 265 2.93 -18.52 -2.31
C SER A 265 2.59 -19.75 -1.48
N SER A 266 3.52 -20.19 -0.65
CA SER A 266 3.42 -21.40 0.16
C SER A 266 4.32 -21.24 1.38
N ASP A 267 4.36 -22.26 2.23
CA ASP A 267 5.40 -22.36 3.25
C ASP A 267 6.80 -22.34 2.60
N THR A 268 7.78 -22.02 3.42
CA THR A 268 9.17 -21.74 3.05
C THR A 268 10.10 -22.80 3.62
N GLU A 269 11.32 -22.85 3.11
CA GLU A 269 12.36 -23.80 3.50
C GLU A 269 13.61 -23.07 4.00
N SER A 270 14.55 -23.80 4.58
CA SER A 270 15.87 -23.25 4.93
C SER A 270 16.71 -23.03 3.67
N GLY A 271 17.52 -21.97 3.66
CA GLY A 271 18.40 -21.67 2.54
C GLY A 271 18.96 -20.25 2.61
N THR A 272 19.46 -19.72 1.51
CA THR A 272 19.74 -18.28 1.43
C THR A 272 18.48 -17.50 1.10
N ARG A 273 18.40 -16.24 1.57
CA ARG A 273 17.27 -15.36 1.25
C ARG A 273 17.06 -15.24 -0.26
N SER A 274 18.13 -15.15 -1.05
CA SER A 274 18.02 -15.03 -2.52
C SER A 274 17.43 -16.28 -3.18
N GLU A 275 17.81 -17.48 -2.73
CA GLU A 275 17.27 -18.74 -3.28
C GLU A 275 15.79 -18.87 -2.99
N ILE A 276 15.37 -18.60 -1.75
CA ILE A 276 13.96 -18.68 -1.35
C ILE A 276 13.13 -17.64 -2.12
N LEU A 277 13.59 -16.38 -2.19
CA LEU A 277 12.91 -15.35 -3.00
C LEU A 277 12.80 -15.79 -4.47
N GLY A 278 13.85 -16.39 -5.04
CA GLY A 278 13.84 -16.95 -6.39
C GLY A 278 12.76 -18.03 -6.58
N LYS A 279 12.70 -19.01 -5.68
CA LYS A 279 11.71 -20.10 -5.70
C LYS A 279 10.26 -19.62 -5.59
N HIS A 280 10.03 -18.56 -4.83
CA HIS A 280 8.69 -17.95 -4.69
C HIS A 280 8.39 -16.86 -5.73
N GLY A 281 9.29 -16.61 -6.67
CA GLY A 281 9.09 -15.61 -7.72
C GLY A 281 9.10 -14.16 -7.22
N ILE A 282 9.87 -13.86 -6.18
CA ILE A 282 10.07 -12.51 -5.64
C ILE A 282 11.42 -11.98 -6.13
N THR A 283 11.54 -11.82 -7.45
CA THR A 283 12.72 -11.26 -8.11
C THR A 283 12.35 -10.10 -9.03
N VAL A 284 13.35 -9.32 -9.46
CA VAL A 284 13.15 -8.22 -10.41
C VAL A 284 12.45 -8.70 -11.68
N GLU A 285 12.83 -9.85 -12.19
CA GLU A 285 12.34 -10.50 -13.40
C GLU A 285 10.88 -10.90 -13.26
N HIS A 286 10.50 -11.45 -12.11
CA HIS A 286 9.11 -11.78 -11.81
C HIS A 286 8.24 -10.54 -11.61
N ILE A 287 8.78 -9.47 -11.02
CA ILE A 287 8.08 -8.18 -10.91
C ILE A 287 7.85 -7.59 -12.32
N ILE A 288 8.85 -7.62 -13.19
CA ILE A 288 8.73 -7.18 -14.59
C ILE A 288 7.67 -8.01 -15.33
N ALA A 289 7.72 -9.34 -15.21
CA ALA A 289 6.74 -10.24 -15.82
C ALA A 289 5.32 -9.97 -15.31
N SER A 290 5.17 -9.75 -14.00
CA SER A 290 3.89 -9.41 -13.36
C SER A 290 3.37 -8.05 -13.82
N ALA A 291 4.24 -7.05 -13.97
CA ALA A 291 3.87 -5.74 -14.48
C ALA A 291 3.36 -5.83 -15.92
N LYS A 292 4.08 -6.55 -16.80
CA LYS A 292 3.65 -6.80 -18.19
C LYS A 292 2.32 -7.55 -18.25
N LYS A 293 2.13 -8.54 -17.37
CA LYS A 293 0.86 -9.28 -17.24
C LYS A 293 -0.28 -8.37 -16.79
N ALA A 294 -0.07 -7.52 -15.79
CA ALA A 294 -1.04 -6.54 -15.32
C ALA A 294 -1.42 -5.56 -16.44
N ILE A 295 -0.42 -5.06 -17.18
CA ILE A 295 -0.61 -4.17 -18.33
C ILE A 295 -1.46 -4.84 -19.42
N ALA A 296 -1.16 -6.09 -19.77
CA ALA A 296 -1.93 -6.84 -20.76
C ALA A 296 -3.40 -7.02 -20.34
N ARG A 297 -3.67 -7.08 -19.02
CA ARG A 297 -5.01 -7.20 -18.45
C ARG A 297 -5.76 -5.87 -18.31
N LYS A 298 -5.14 -4.71 -18.56
CA LYS A 298 -5.83 -3.39 -18.57
C LYS A 298 -7.05 -3.42 -19.51
N CYS A 299 -6.98 -4.22 -20.56
CA CYS A 299 -8.04 -4.41 -21.54
C CYS A 299 -9.16 -5.31 -20.99
N GLN A 300 -10.01 -4.72 -20.17
CA GLN A 300 -11.46 -5.00 -20.03
C GLN A 300 -12.19 -3.97 -19.12
N HIS A 301 -11.49 -2.98 -18.57
CA HIS A 301 -12.06 -1.94 -17.68
C HIS A 301 -11.55 -0.54 -18.04
N THR A 302 -11.43 -0.21 -19.33
CA THR A 302 -11.54 1.21 -19.68
C THR A 302 -12.91 1.67 -19.20
N SER A 303 -12.98 2.64 -18.29
CA SER A 303 -14.19 3.42 -18.09
C SER A 303 -14.74 3.73 -19.48
N ARG A 304 -15.89 3.12 -19.83
CA ARG A 304 -16.61 3.46 -21.07
C ARG A 304 -16.93 4.96 -21.08
N ASP A 305 -16.97 5.58 -19.91
CA ASP A 305 -17.10 7.02 -19.72
C ASP A 305 -15.74 7.74 -19.75
N LYS A 306 -15.19 7.94 -20.96
CA LYS A 306 -13.99 8.78 -21.15
C LYS A 306 -14.37 10.26 -21.05
N LYS A 307 -13.51 11.09 -20.45
CA LYS A 307 -13.67 12.55 -20.49
C LYS A 307 -13.16 13.13 -21.81
N THR A 308 -13.90 14.07 -22.38
CA THR A 308 -13.53 14.82 -23.57
C THR A 308 -12.58 15.98 -23.23
N SER A 309 -11.86 16.45 -24.25
CA SER A 309 -11.12 17.72 -24.16
C SER A 309 -12.09 18.92 -24.15
N PRO A 310 -11.64 20.12 -23.73
CA PRO A 310 -12.46 21.33 -23.80
C PRO A 310 -12.97 21.66 -25.22
N HIS A 311 -12.21 21.30 -26.26
CA HIS A 311 -12.56 21.55 -27.66
C HIS A 311 -13.56 20.54 -28.24
N THR A 312 -13.74 19.39 -27.58
CA THR A 312 -14.63 18.32 -28.01
C THR A 312 -15.79 18.10 -27.05
N ALA A 313 -15.99 19.00 -26.09
CA ALA A 313 -17.11 18.96 -25.17
C ALA A 313 -18.42 19.36 -25.85
N PHE A 314 -19.54 18.77 -25.44
CA PHE A 314 -20.86 19.11 -25.98
C PHE A 314 -21.42 20.32 -25.25
N ARG A 315 -21.93 21.30 -25.98
CA ARG A 315 -22.56 22.51 -25.42
C ARG A 315 -24.06 22.49 -25.67
N LEU A 316 -24.83 22.56 -24.59
CA LEU A 316 -26.27 22.72 -24.64
C LEU A 316 -26.66 24.17 -24.90
N GLN A 317 -27.85 24.37 -25.46
CA GLN A 317 -28.43 25.70 -25.70
C GLN A 317 -28.49 26.59 -24.45
N ASN A 318 -28.67 26.00 -23.27
CA ASN A 318 -28.71 26.70 -21.98
C ASN A 318 -27.32 27.05 -21.40
N GLY A 319 -26.24 26.83 -22.16
CA GLY A 319 -24.86 27.14 -21.77
C GLY A 319 -24.15 26.05 -20.96
N LYS A 320 -24.85 24.97 -20.56
CA LYS A 320 -24.21 23.83 -19.88
C LYS A 320 -23.28 23.08 -20.84
N THR A 321 -22.06 22.77 -20.37
CA THR A 321 -21.08 21.99 -21.12
C THR A 321 -20.98 20.58 -20.53
N ILE A 322 -20.89 19.57 -21.39
CA ILE A 322 -20.87 18.15 -21.06
C ILE A 322 -19.55 17.55 -21.55
N HIS A 323 -18.85 16.87 -20.65
CA HIS A 323 -17.50 16.36 -20.88
C HIS A 323 -17.43 14.83 -20.94
N SER A 324 -18.53 14.10 -20.73
CA SER A 324 -18.52 12.64 -20.77
C SER A 324 -19.89 12.08 -21.18
N LEU A 325 -19.94 10.79 -21.55
CA LEU A 325 -21.20 10.10 -21.86
C LEU A 325 -22.07 9.90 -20.60
N GLY A 326 -21.45 9.76 -19.42
CA GLY A 326 -22.12 9.70 -18.14
C GLY A 326 -22.77 11.03 -17.77
N GLU A 327 -22.04 12.14 -17.96
CA GLU A 327 -22.60 13.49 -17.82
C GLU A 327 -23.73 13.74 -18.84
N LEU A 328 -23.60 13.23 -20.07
CA LEU A 328 -24.63 13.30 -21.09
C LEU A 328 -25.91 12.57 -20.66
N ALA A 329 -25.79 11.31 -20.22
CA ALA A 329 -26.93 10.51 -19.78
C ALA A 329 -27.68 11.17 -18.61
N ALA A 330 -26.94 11.63 -17.59
CA ALA A 330 -27.52 12.32 -16.44
C ALA A 330 -28.19 13.64 -16.83
N THR A 331 -27.60 14.36 -17.78
CA THR A 331 -28.16 15.62 -18.27
C THR A 331 -29.42 15.39 -19.09
N ILE A 332 -29.42 14.48 -20.07
CA ILE A 332 -30.59 14.17 -20.89
C ILE A 332 -31.79 13.75 -20.02
N ALA A 333 -31.55 12.97 -18.96
CA ALA A 333 -32.61 12.53 -18.05
C ALA A 333 -33.32 13.67 -17.31
N THR A 334 -32.67 14.84 -17.19
CA THR A 334 -33.16 16.00 -16.43
C THR A 334 -33.47 17.23 -17.28
N LEU A 335 -33.21 17.18 -18.60
CA LEU A 335 -33.53 18.27 -19.52
C LEU A 335 -35.05 18.49 -19.61
N ASP A 336 -35.46 19.75 -19.72
CA ASP A 336 -36.82 20.07 -20.17
C ASP A 336 -37.01 19.67 -21.64
N ASP A 337 -38.27 19.46 -22.03
CA ASP A 337 -38.58 18.92 -23.35
C ASP A 337 -38.23 19.89 -24.48
N ALA A 338 -38.30 21.20 -24.26
CA ALA A 338 -37.94 22.20 -25.26
C ALA A 338 -36.44 22.16 -25.58
N THR A 339 -35.59 22.13 -24.55
CA THR A 339 -34.14 22.00 -24.70
C THR A 339 -33.75 20.66 -25.32
N TYR A 340 -34.44 19.57 -24.96
CA TYR A 340 -34.20 18.27 -25.57
C TYR A 340 -34.57 18.26 -27.07
N THR A 341 -35.76 18.76 -27.45
CA THR A 341 -36.23 18.81 -28.84
C THR A 341 -35.37 19.73 -29.72
N HIS A 342 -34.73 20.73 -29.13
CA HIS A 342 -33.74 21.54 -29.83
C HIS A 342 -32.61 20.66 -30.37
N HIS A 343 -32.05 19.77 -29.55
CA HIS A 343 -30.90 18.94 -29.92
C HIS A 343 -31.26 17.59 -30.55
N ALA A 344 -32.45 17.06 -30.29
CA ALA A 344 -32.91 15.78 -30.81
C ALA A 344 -34.38 15.83 -31.24
N ASN A 345 -34.62 15.72 -32.55
CA ASN A 345 -35.94 15.67 -33.17
C ASN A 345 -35.93 14.72 -34.38
N ASN A 346 -37.05 14.66 -35.11
CA ASN A 346 -37.21 13.73 -36.23
C ASN A 346 -36.25 13.96 -37.41
N THR A 347 -35.56 15.10 -37.46
CA THR A 347 -34.66 15.47 -38.56
C THR A 347 -33.19 15.55 -38.16
N ARG A 348 -32.88 15.73 -36.86
CA ARG A 348 -31.51 15.84 -36.35
C ARG A 348 -31.38 15.27 -34.94
N ASN A 349 -30.21 14.72 -34.62
CA ASN A 349 -29.87 14.29 -33.27
C ASN A 349 -28.40 14.62 -32.97
N ASP A 350 -28.18 15.80 -32.39
CA ASP A 350 -26.85 16.33 -32.08
C ASP A 350 -26.12 15.46 -31.04
N PHE A 351 -26.87 14.81 -30.14
CA PHE A 351 -26.30 13.89 -29.16
C PHE A 351 -25.70 12.65 -29.84
N ALA A 352 -26.44 12.04 -30.77
CA ALA A 352 -25.96 10.90 -31.55
C ALA A 352 -24.74 11.28 -32.40
N GLN A 353 -24.75 12.45 -33.03
CA GLN A 353 -23.64 12.94 -33.83
C GLN A 353 -22.38 13.15 -32.97
N TRP A 354 -22.53 13.74 -31.78
CA TRP A 354 -21.41 13.93 -30.86
C TRP A 354 -20.83 12.61 -30.35
N ILE A 355 -21.68 11.62 -30.03
CA ILE A 355 -21.25 10.27 -29.67
C ILE A 355 -20.43 9.64 -30.79
N HIS A 356 -20.89 9.78 -32.04
CA HIS A 356 -20.18 9.27 -33.20
C HIS A 356 -18.82 9.96 -33.38
N ASP A 357 -18.79 11.29 -33.40
CA ASP A 357 -17.60 12.05 -33.82
C ASP A 357 -16.53 12.14 -32.73
N VAL A 358 -16.92 12.18 -31.46
CA VAL A 358 -15.99 12.37 -30.34
C VAL A 358 -15.57 11.06 -29.70
N PHE A 359 -16.48 10.07 -29.64
CA PHE A 359 -16.20 8.78 -29.00
C PHE A 359 -15.98 7.65 -30.02
N GLY A 360 -16.36 7.83 -31.29
CA GLY A 360 -16.23 6.80 -32.32
C GLY A 360 -17.26 5.67 -32.20
N GLU A 361 -18.27 5.82 -31.33
CA GLU A 361 -19.19 4.74 -30.95
C GLU A 361 -20.41 4.68 -31.87
N LYS A 362 -20.22 4.11 -33.07
CA LYS A 362 -21.23 4.09 -34.16
C LYS A 362 -22.53 3.40 -33.76
N THR A 363 -22.45 2.25 -33.10
CA THR A 363 -23.64 1.50 -32.67
C THR A 363 -24.44 2.27 -31.63
N LEU A 364 -23.77 2.84 -30.63
CA LEU A 364 -24.42 3.66 -29.61
C LEU A 364 -25.09 4.88 -30.23
N ALA A 365 -24.40 5.57 -31.16
CA ALA A 365 -24.96 6.71 -31.87
C ALA A 365 -26.26 6.35 -32.62
N GLN A 366 -26.30 5.20 -33.30
CA GLN A 366 -27.50 4.72 -33.99
C GLN A 366 -28.65 4.39 -33.03
N GLU A 367 -28.36 3.76 -31.89
CA GLU A 367 -29.36 3.46 -30.87
C GLU A 367 -29.92 4.73 -30.21
N VAL A 368 -29.06 5.72 -29.95
CA VAL A 368 -29.48 7.03 -29.41
C VAL A 368 -30.27 7.84 -30.43
N ALA A 369 -29.92 7.75 -31.72
CA ALA A 369 -30.68 8.36 -32.81
C ALA A 369 -32.08 7.75 -32.97
N SER A 370 -32.21 6.44 -32.72
CA SER A 370 -33.47 5.69 -32.84
C SER A 370 -34.34 5.74 -31.57
N ALA A 371 -33.87 6.38 -30.50
CA ALA A 371 -34.57 6.45 -29.24
C ALA A 371 -35.81 7.34 -29.33
N LYS A 372 -36.94 6.82 -28.82
CA LYS A 372 -38.27 7.48 -28.96
C LYS A 372 -38.44 8.76 -28.14
N ASN A 373 -37.67 8.93 -27.06
CA ASN A 373 -37.75 10.07 -26.15
C ASN A 373 -36.47 10.21 -25.32
N LYS A 374 -36.35 11.32 -24.56
CA LYS A 374 -35.17 11.63 -23.74
C LYS A 374 -34.80 10.54 -22.73
N LEU A 375 -35.79 9.92 -22.09
CA LEU A 375 -35.55 8.85 -21.11
C LEU A 375 -34.99 7.60 -21.79
N ALA A 376 -35.46 7.27 -23.00
CA ALA A 376 -34.91 6.18 -23.79
C ALA A 376 -33.47 6.48 -24.22
N SER A 377 -33.15 7.70 -24.69
CA SER A 377 -31.78 8.10 -25.03
C SER A 377 -30.84 8.02 -23.83
N ALA A 378 -31.24 8.57 -22.68
CA ALA A 378 -30.47 8.49 -21.45
C ALA A 378 -30.27 7.03 -20.99
N SER A 379 -31.31 6.21 -21.07
CA SER A 379 -31.26 4.79 -20.69
C SER A 379 -30.36 3.97 -21.62
N THR A 380 -30.36 4.27 -22.92
CA THR A 380 -29.47 3.63 -23.90
C THR A 380 -28.01 3.94 -23.57
N ILE A 381 -27.66 5.22 -23.35
CA ILE A 381 -26.30 5.62 -22.97
C ILE A 381 -25.91 4.98 -21.63
N HIS A 382 -26.80 5.00 -20.64
CA HIS A 382 -26.52 4.42 -19.33
C HIS A 382 -26.33 2.89 -19.40
N ARG A 383 -27.09 2.19 -20.23
CA ARG A 383 -26.93 0.75 -20.47
C ARG A 383 -25.60 0.47 -21.14
N TRP A 384 -25.23 1.29 -22.12
CA TRP A 384 -23.94 1.16 -22.79
C TRP A 384 -22.77 1.48 -21.87
N LEU A 385 -22.91 2.32 -20.86
CA LEU A 385 -21.82 2.61 -19.91
C LEU A 385 -21.56 1.50 -18.88
N LYS A 386 -22.51 0.58 -18.69
CA LYS A 386 -22.38 -0.61 -17.83
C LYS A 386 -21.77 -1.77 -18.62
#